data_AF-A0A4P7DBY1-F1
#
_entry.id   AF-A0A4P7DBY1-F1
#
_cell.length_a   1.000
_cell.length_b   1.000
_cell.length_c   1.000
_cell.angle_alpha   90.00
_cell.angle_beta   90.00
_cell.angle_gamma   90.00
#
_symmetry.space_group_name_H-M   'P 1'
#
loop_
_entity.id
_entity.type
_entity.pdbx_description
1 polymer ?
#
loop_
_entity_poly.entity_id
_entity_poly.type
_entity_poly.pdbx_seq_one_letter_code
_entity_poly.pdbx_strand_id
1 'polypeptide(L)'
;MKRGSIGVLTMNEPLVNGLGFALRAAVVSLLDRAVADPEIEAIVLGGDEQIFSAGADVREFGTACWQPAPLLVKLADEGRTFN
;
A
#
# COMPACT_ATOMS: atom_id res chain seq x y z
N MET A 1 -2.55 -12.44 -8.00
CA MET A 1 -3.33 -13.48 -8.70
C MET A 1 -4.25 -12.80 -9.70
N LYS A 2 -4.51 -13.38 -10.87
CA LYS A 2 -5.47 -12.85 -11.85
C LYS A 2 -6.79 -13.63 -11.78
N ARG A 3 -7.93 -12.95 -11.84
CA ARG A 3 -9.28 -13.53 -11.90
C ARG A 3 -10.04 -12.88 -13.06
N GLY A 4 -10.06 -13.52 -14.22
CA GLY A 4 -10.56 -12.89 -15.45
C GLY A 4 -9.72 -11.68 -15.82
N SER A 5 -10.35 -10.52 -16.06
CA SER A 5 -9.68 -9.23 -16.29
C SER A 5 -9.32 -8.48 -14.99
N ILE A 6 -9.43 -9.10 -13.81
CA ILE A 6 -9.15 -8.46 -12.52
C ILE A 6 -7.82 -8.94 -11.95
N GLY A 7 -6.89 -8.02 -11.72
CA GLY A 7 -5.68 -8.25 -10.93
C GLY A 7 -5.99 -8.19 -9.42
N VAL A 8 -5.65 -9.24 -8.68
CA VAL A 8 -5.84 -9.31 -7.21
C VAL A 8 -4.48 -9.34 -6.52
N LEU A 9 -4.19 -8.31 -5.75
CA LEU A 9 -2.99 -8.14 -4.94
C LEU A 9 -3.38 -8.28 -3.46
N THR A 10 -2.77 -9.24 -2.76
CA THR A 10 -3.04 -9.52 -1.35
C THR A 10 -1.78 -9.23 -0.55
N MET A 11 -1.86 -8.28 0.39
CA MET A 11 -0.82 -8.05 1.39
C MET A 11 -0.92 -9.14 2.46
N ASN A 12 0.23 -9.74 2.80
CA ASN A 12 0.32 -10.81 3.78
C ASN A 12 1.67 -10.73 4.52
N GLU A 13 1.91 -9.59 5.16
CA GLU A 13 3.01 -9.38 6.09
C GLU A 13 2.54 -9.68 7.53
N PRO A 14 3.38 -10.34 8.36
CA PRO A 14 2.95 -10.86 9.66
C PRO A 14 2.24 -9.84 10.56
N LEU A 15 1.29 -10.37 11.34
CA LEU A 15 0.48 -9.69 12.37
C LEU A 15 -0.55 -8.71 11.83
N VAL A 16 -0.14 -7.68 11.09
CA VAL A 16 -1.00 -6.51 10.86
C VAL A 16 -0.85 -5.83 9.50
N ASN A 17 -0.11 -6.41 8.54
CA ASN A 17 0.17 -5.75 7.25
C ASN A 17 0.71 -4.32 7.44
N GLY A 18 1.71 -4.15 8.31
CA GLY A 18 2.35 -2.86 8.55
C GLY A 18 3.04 -2.36 7.28
N LEU A 19 2.72 -1.13 6.85
CA LEU A 19 3.19 -0.52 5.60
C LEU A 19 4.66 -0.04 5.70
N GLY A 20 5.55 -0.96 6.05
CA GLY A 20 7.00 -0.77 6.00
C GLY A 20 7.51 -0.67 4.57
N PHE A 21 8.78 -0.31 4.41
CA PHE A 21 9.42 -0.10 3.11
C PHE A 21 9.31 -1.32 2.20
N ALA A 22 9.61 -2.52 2.72
CA ALA A 22 9.58 -3.75 1.95
C ALA A 22 8.19 -4.04 1.37
N LEU A 23 7.14 -3.93 2.20
CA LEU A 23 5.77 -4.14 1.77
C LEU A 23 5.34 -3.09 0.74
N ARG A 24 5.63 -1.80 1.00
CA ARG A 24 5.33 -0.71 0.05
C ARG A 24 6.01 -0.94 -1.30
N ALA A 25 7.29 -1.31 -1.31
CA ALA A 25 8.04 -1.60 -2.53
C ALA A 25 7.45 -2.79 -3.31
N ALA A 26 7.06 -3.85 -2.60
CA ALA A 26 6.40 -5.01 -3.20
C ALA A 26 5.05 -4.65 -3.82
N VAL A 27 4.23 -3.83 -3.14
CA VAL A 27 2.94 -3.36 -3.66
C VAL A 27 3.14 -2.54 -4.94
N VAL A 28 4.07 -1.58 -4.95
CA VAL A 28 4.37 -0.78 -6.15
C VAL A 28 4.81 -1.67 -7.31
N SER A 29 5.75 -2.58 -7.07
CA SER A 29 6.24 -3.50 -8.09
C SER A 29 5.12 -4.37 -8.70
N LEU A 30 4.18 -4.83 -7.87
CA LEU A 30 3.03 -5.60 -8.34
C LEU A 30 2.00 -4.74 -9.07
N LEU A 31 1.79 -3.50 -8.63
CA LEU A 31 0.92 -2.54 -9.32
C LEU A 31 1.47 -2.20 -10.70
N ASP A 32 2.77 -1.91 -10.83
CA ASP A 32 3.41 -1.62 -12.12
C ASP A 32 3.23 -2.78 -13.10
N ARG A 33 3.40 -4.01 -12.62
CA ARG A 33 3.15 -5.22 -13.43
C ARG A 33 1.69 -5.37 -13.84
N ALA A 34 0.75 -5.06 -12.94
CA ALA A 34 -0.67 -5.17 -13.22
C ALA A 34 -1.15 -4.10 -14.20
N VAL A 35 -0.63 -2.87 -14.08
CA VAL A 35 -0.91 -1.75 -15.00
C VAL A 35 -0.34 -2.00 -16.40
N ALA A 36 0.78 -2.71 -16.50
CA ALA A 36 1.40 -3.06 -17.78
C ALA A 36 0.71 -4.24 -18.51
N ASP A 37 -0.18 -5.00 -17.84
CA ASP A 37 -0.91 -6.11 -18.46
C ASP A 37 -2.18 -5.58 -19.16
N PRO A 38 -2.25 -5.58 -20.51
CA PRO A 38 -3.39 -5.04 -21.24
C PRO A 38 -4.68 -5.86 -21.07
N GLU A 39 -4.59 -7.08 -20.53
CA GLU A 39 -5.74 -7.90 -20.21
C GLU A 39 -6.33 -7.59 -18.82
N ILE A 40 -5.68 -6.75 -18.01
CA ILE A 40 -6.18 -6.30 -16.71
C ILE A 40 -6.97 -4.99 -16.89
N GLU A 41 -8.25 -5.03 -16.54
CA GLU A 41 -9.17 -3.88 -16.59
C GLU A 41 -9.39 -3.26 -15.21
N ALA A 42 -9.14 -4.02 -14.13
CA ALA A 42 -9.31 -3.56 -12.76
C ALA A 42 -8.33 -4.22 -11.79
N ILE A 43 -7.99 -3.52 -10.72
CA ILE A 43 -7.09 -4.02 -9.66
C ILE A 43 -7.81 -3.97 -8.31
N VAL A 44 -7.81 -5.09 -7.60
CA VAL A 44 -8.19 -5.19 -6.19
C VAL A 44 -6.92 -5.32 -5.36
N LEU A 45 -6.68 -4.33 -4.51
CA LEU A 45 -5.68 -4.39 -3.45
C LEU A 45 -6.40 -4.72 -2.14
N GLY A 46 -6.00 -5.81 -1.50
CA GLY A 46 -6.58 -6.29 -0.24
C GLY A 46 -5.50 -6.75 0.73
N GLY A 47 -5.90 -6.99 1.98
CA GLY A 47 -5.12 -7.78 2.92
C GLY A 47 -5.55 -9.23 2.94
N ASP A 48 -5.00 -10.00 3.87
CA ASP A 48 -5.38 -11.39 4.09
C ASP A 48 -6.78 -11.49 4.72
N GLU A 49 -7.18 -12.71 5.12
CA GLU A 49 -8.48 -12.97 5.74
C GLU A 49 -8.68 -12.23 7.09
N GLN A 50 -7.63 -11.68 7.69
CA GLN A 50 -7.68 -11.08 9.03
C GLN A 50 -7.76 -9.56 8.97
N ILE A 51 -6.94 -8.92 8.12
CA ILE A 51 -6.82 -7.46 8.12
C ILE A 51 -6.32 -6.91 6.80
N PHE A 52 -6.84 -5.74 6.39
CA PHE A 52 -6.25 -4.96 5.32
C PHE A 52 -4.85 -4.46 5.69
N SER A 53 -4.76 -3.48 6.60
CA SER A 53 -3.51 -2.95 7.15
C SER A 53 -3.77 -2.16 8.43
N ALA A 54 -2.85 -2.24 9.40
CA ALA A 54 -2.84 -1.37 10.58
C ALA A 54 -2.14 -0.01 10.35
N GLY A 55 -1.74 0.29 9.10
CA GLY A 55 -1.09 1.55 8.75
C GLY A 55 0.44 1.47 8.79
N ALA A 56 1.09 2.57 9.16
CA ALA A 56 2.54 2.69 9.10
C ALA A 56 3.25 1.69 10.02
N ASP A 57 4.41 1.19 9.58
CA ASP A 57 5.27 0.37 10.43
C ASP A 57 6.03 1.24 11.43
N VAL A 58 5.60 1.21 12.69
CA VAL A 58 6.19 1.98 13.79
C VAL A 58 7.65 1.62 14.05
N ARG A 59 8.11 0.43 13.63
CA ARG A 59 9.50 -0.01 13.78
C ARG A 59 10.45 0.78 12.87
N GLU A 60 9.93 1.37 11.79
CA GLU A 60 10.73 2.17 10.85
C GLU A 60 10.84 3.64 11.28
N PHE A 61 10.09 4.08 12.30
CA PHE A 61 10.10 5.49 12.71
C PHE A 61 11.50 5.91 13.17
N GLY A 62 11.96 7.07 12.69
CA GLY A 62 13.31 7.57 12.97
C GLY A 62 14.43 6.89 12.16
N THR A 63 14.10 5.93 11.29
CA THR A 63 15.05 5.33 10.33
C THR A 63 14.99 6.03 8.98
N ALA A 64 15.99 5.81 8.12
CA ALA A 64 16.00 6.33 6.75
C ALA A 64 14.89 5.76 5.85
N CYS A 65 14.30 4.61 6.22
CA CYS A 65 13.22 3.97 5.48
C CYS A 65 11.85 4.63 5.69
N TRP A 66 11.75 5.49 6.72
CA TRP A 66 10.55 6.25 7.03
C TRP A 66 10.65 7.66 6.47
N GLN A 67 9.61 8.06 5.74
CA GLN A 67 9.41 9.43 5.29
C GLN A 67 7.92 9.77 5.40
N PRO A 68 7.58 11.01 5.79
CA PRO A 68 6.19 11.43 5.80
C PRO A 68 5.66 11.46 4.36
N ALA A 69 4.41 11.04 4.16
CA ALA A 69 3.78 11.10 2.85
C ALA A 69 3.67 12.58 2.40
N PRO A 70 4.28 12.99 1.27
CA PRO A 70 4.33 14.40 0.87
C PRO A 70 2.96 15.06 0.76
N LEU A 71 1.96 14.30 0.29
CA LEU A 71 0.58 14.77 0.24
C LEU A 71 0.04 15.10 1.63
N LEU A 72 0.27 14.25 2.62
CA LEU A 72 -0.25 14.47 3.98
C LEU A 72 0.40 15.67 4.66
N VAL A 73 1.71 15.90 4.40
CA VAL A 73 2.41 17.10 4.86
C VAL A 73 1.76 18.35 4.27
N LYS A 74 1.58 18.37 2.94
CA LYS A 74 0.93 19.48 2.25
C LYS A 74 -0.48 19.76 2.81
N LEU A 75 -1.28 18.71 3.01
CA LEU A 75 -2.63 18.84 3.53
C LEU A 75 -2.63 19.41 4.96
N ALA A 76 -1.70 18.96 5.81
CA ALA A 76 -1.55 19.50 7.16
C ALA A 76 -1.17 20.98 7.15
N ASP A 77 -0.24 21.40 6.28
CA ASP A 77 0.15 22.80 6.11
C ASP A 77 -1.01 23.67 5.59
N GLU A 78 -1.91 23.09 4.79
CA GLU A 78 -3.15 23.72 4.31
C GLU A 78 -4.27 23.77 5.37
N GLY A 79 -4.05 23.23 6.58
CA GLY A 79 -5.06 23.15 7.63
C GLY A 79 -6.20 22.17 7.32
N ARG A 80 -5.98 21.23 6.38
CA ARG A 80 -6.96 20.20 6.01
C ARG A 80 -6.99 19.12 7.09
N THR A 81 -8.19 18.80 7.57
CA THR A 81 -8.42 17.68 8.49
C THR A 81 -9.25 16.59 7.82
N PHE A 82 -9.22 15.38 8.39
CA PHE A 82 -10.12 14.29 8.01
C PHE A 82 -11.43 14.46 8.80
N ASN A 83 -12.37 15.22 8.24
CA ASN A 83 -13.74 15.35 8.76
C ASN A 83 -14.71 14.56 7.89
#